data_AF-A0A6I2W9C9-F1
#
_entry.id   AF-A0A6I2W9C9-F1
#
_cell.length_a   1.000
_cell.length_b   1.000
_cell.length_c   1.000
_cell.angle_alpha   90.00
_cell.angle_beta   90.00
_cell.angle_gamma   90.00
#
_symmetry.space_group_name_H-M   'P 1'
#
loop_
_entity.id
_entity.type
_entity.pdbx_description
1 polymer ?
#
loop_
_entity_poly.entity_id
_entity_poly.type
_entity_poly.pdbx_seq_one_letter_code
_entity_poly.pdbx_strand_id
1 'polypeptide(L)'
;MTTESAFETAQAQLRIAVDQLGLSENDWQTLSTPRRVLEVAVPLRRDNDKVEMYKGYRVQYSTTRGPSKGGVRFHPDIDLEETVALAMLMTWKCALTNLPFGGAKGGIAIDAATLSDRENERLTRRYTSEILPIIGPERDIPAPDVGTDERNMAWMMDTYSVNAGYSVPGVVTGKPIVLGGSLGRNSATGDGVAISTREALRARGINPVGATVAIQGFGKVGYWAAIALENMGLKIVAVSDVHGAVTGFKSVSDLWNHFLKNKNLDAPGTDRLTNEELLHLEVDVLIPAALSDAITGKTAL
;
A
#
# COMPACT_ATOMS: atom_id res chain seq x y z
N MET A 1 7.57 -4.32 -27.30
CA MET A 1 8.02 -4.64 -25.93
C MET A 1 6.80 -5.09 -25.19
N THR A 2 6.67 -6.39 -24.94
CA THR A 2 5.62 -6.91 -24.05
C THR A 2 5.93 -6.39 -22.66
N THR A 3 5.04 -5.58 -22.09
CA THR A 3 5.12 -5.16 -20.69
C THR A 3 5.02 -6.40 -19.82
N GLU A 4 6.11 -6.76 -19.16
CA GLU A 4 6.17 -7.85 -18.18
C GLU A 4 5.08 -7.65 -17.13
N SER A 5 4.31 -8.70 -16.81
CA SER A 5 3.22 -8.59 -15.86
C SER A 5 3.77 -8.43 -14.43
N ALA A 6 2.95 -7.88 -13.52
CA ALA A 6 3.34 -7.73 -12.12
C ALA A 6 3.69 -9.11 -11.49
N PHE A 7 3.04 -10.17 -11.96
CA PHE A 7 3.29 -11.53 -11.49
C PHE A 7 4.60 -12.10 -12.04
N GLU A 8 4.88 -11.90 -13.33
CA GLU A 8 6.16 -12.28 -13.95
C GLU A 8 7.33 -11.60 -13.23
N THR A 9 7.23 -10.30 -12.96
CA THR A 9 8.24 -9.54 -12.22
C THR A 9 8.45 -10.13 -10.81
N ALA A 10 7.37 -10.43 -10.09
CA ALA A 10 7.46 -11.00 -8.74
C ALA A 10 8.08 -12.41 -8.75
N GLN A 11 7.78 -13.22 -9.77
CA GLN A 11 8.40 -14.53 -9.97
C GLN A 11 9.88 -14.41 -10.32
N ALA A 12 10.27 -13.49 -11.21
CA ALA A 12 11.67 -13.24 -11.54
C ALA A 12 12.49 -12.86 -10.29
N GLN A 13 11.94 -12.01 -9.42
CA GLN A 13 12.56 -11.66 -8.14
C GLN A 13 12.72 -12.85 -7.21
N LEU A 14 11.69 -13.72 -7.10
CA LEU A 14 11.80 -14.96 -6.34
C LEU A 14 12.86 -15.89 -6.92
N ARG A 15 13.00 -15.96 -8.25
CA ARG A 15 13.96 -16.85 -8.89
C ARG A 15 15.39 -16.47 -8.52
N ILE A 16 15.69 -15.17 -8.56
CA ILE A 16 16.97 -14.63 -8.10
C ILE A 16 17.25 -15.05 -6.65
N ALA A 17 16.26 -14.94 -5.76
CA ALA A 17 16.43 -15.33 -4.36
C ALA A 17 16.64 -16.84 -4.17
N VAL A 18 15.90 -17.68 -4.90
CA VAL A 18 16.06 -19.15 -4.91
C VAL A 18 17.47 -19.53 -5.33
N ASP A 19 17.95 -18.95 -6.44
CA ASP A 19 19.27 -19.24 -6.98
C ASP A 19 20.39 -18.78 -6.02
N GLN A 20 20.25 -17.59 -5.42
CA GLN A 20 21.22 -17.06 -4.45
C GLN A 20 21.31 -17.89 -3.16
N LEU A 21 20.19 -18.48 -2.73
CA LEU A 21 20.12 -19.30 -1.53
C LEU A 21 20.45 -20.79 -1.79
N GLY A 22 20.65 -21.18 -3.05
CA GLY A 22 20.88 -22.56 -3.43
C GLY A 22 19.69 -23.47 -3.13
N LEU A 23 18.46 -22.93 -3.21
CA LEU A 23 17.23 -23.68 -2.96
C LEU A 23 16.92 -24.62 -4.14
N SER A 24 16.21 -25.70 -3.84
CA SER A 24 15.87 -26.71 -4.84
C SER A 24 14.76 -26.24 -5.79
N GLU A 25 14.63 -26.90 -6.93
CA GLU A 25 13.50 -26.67 -7.84
C GLU A 25 12.15 -26.96 -7.14
N ASN A 26 12.12 -27.90 -6.18
CA ASN A 26 10.92 -28.16 -5.38
C ASN A 26 10.55 -26.96 -4.48
N ASP A 27 11.54 -26.27 -3.93
CA ASP A 27 11.33 -25.05 -3.15
C ASP A 27 10.79 -23.93 -4.05
N TRP A 28 11.35 -23.78 -5.26
CA TRP A 28 10.82 -22.84 -6.25
C TRP A 28 9.35 -23.13 -6.60
N GLN A 29 9.00 -24.37 -6.93
CA GLN A 29 7.62 -24.75 -7.27
C GLN A 29 6.65 -24.45 -6.11
N THR A 30 7.09 -24.71 -4.87
CA THR A 30 6.31 -24.44 -3.66
C THR A 30 6.13 -22.94 -3.41
N LEU A 31 7.21 -22.16 -3.55
CA LEU A 31 7.24 -20.73 -3.22
C LEU A 31 6.65 -19.86 -4.32
N SER A 32 6.59 -20.32 -5.58
CA SER A 32 6.07 -19.58 -6.73
C SER A 32 4.57 -19.78 -6.96
N THR A 33 3.94 -20.74 -6.28
CA THR A 33 2.54 -21.10 -6.48
C THR A 33 1.67 -20.59 -5.32
N PRO A 34 0.59 -19.82 -5.58
CA PRO A 34 -0.33 -19.39 -4.53
C PRO A 34 -1.10 -20.57 -3.95
N ARG A 35 -1.27 -20.60 -2.63
CA ARG A 35 -2.03 -21.65 -1.93
C ARG A 35 -3.51 -21.67 -2.31
N ARG A 36 -4.13 -20.51 -2.50
CA ARG A 36 -5.55 -20.39 -2.83
C ARG A 36 -5.84 -19.10 -3.58
N VAL A 37 -6.67 -19.22 -4.61
CA VAL A 37 -7.27 -18.10 -5.33
C VAL A 37 -8.79 -18.23 -5.23
N LEU A 38 -9.48 -17.16 -4.86
CA LEU A 38 -10.93 -17.07 -4.88
C LEU A 38 -11.34 -15.87 -5.76
N GLU A 39 -12.05 -16.14 -6.85
CA GLU A 39 -12.74 -15.14 -7.68
C GLU A 39 -14.23 -15.21 -7.39
N VAL A 40 -14.87 -14.05 -7.18
CA VAL A 40 -16.28 -13.93 -6.81
C VAL A 40 -16.96 -12.87 -7.65
N ALA A 41 -18.25 -13.06 -7.93
CA ALA A 41 -19.08 -12.04 -8.53
C ALA A 41 -19.68 -11.14 -7.43
N VAL A 42 -19.47 -9.83 -7.54
CA VAL A 42 -19.95 -8.83 -6.58
C VAL A 42 -21.02 -7.96 -7.26
N PRO A 43 -22.32 -8.29 -7.13
CA PRO A 43 -23.39 -7.46 -7.66
C PRO A 43 -23.50 -6.15 -6.88
N LEU A 44 -23.49 -5.02 -7.58
CA LEU A 44 -23.75 -3.68 -7.02
C LEU A 44 -25.01 -3.10 -7.66
N ARG A 45 -26.03 -2.83 -6.85
CA ARG A 45 -27.12 -1.94 -7.24
C ARG A 45 -26.67 -0.49 -7.05
N ARG A 46 -26.54 0.22 -8.16
CA ARG A 46 -26.24 1.65 -8.21
C ARG A 46 -27.41 2.48 -7.68
N ASP A 47 -27.14 3.73 -7.32
CA ASP A 47 -28.16 4.67 -6.83
C ASP A 47 -29.20 5.03 -7.91
N ASN A 48 -28.90 4.78 -9.19
CA ASN A 48 -29.83 4.89 -10.31
C ASN A 48 -30.58 3.58 -10.63
N ASP A 49 -30.61 2.64 -9.69
CA ASP A 49 -31.22 1.30 -9.77
C ASP A 49 -30.62 0.34 -10.80
N LYS A 50 -29.60 0.73 -11.58
CA LYS A 50 -28.88 -0.21 -12.43
C LYS A 50 -28.09 -1.21 -11.58
N VAL A 51 -28.08 -2.46 -12.01
CA VAL A 51 -27.25 -3.51 -11.40
C VAL A 51 -26.04 -3.74 -12.27
N GLU A 52 -24.87 -3.64 -11.68
CA GLU A 52 -23.58 -3.90 -12.31
C GLU A 52 -22.90 -5.07 -11.60
N MET A 53 -22.23 -5.92 -12.38
CA MET A 53 -21.54 -7.10 -11.88
C MET A 53 -20.04 -6.84 -11.88
N TYR A 54 -19.43 -6.87 -10.70
CA TYR A 54 -17.99 -6.71 -10.53
C TYR A 54 -17.31 -8.04 -10.27
N LYS A 55 -16.06 -8.16 -10.71
CA LYS A 55 -15.17 -9.25 -10.30
C LYS A 55 -14.44 -8.83 -9.02
N GLY A 56 -14.58 -9.64 -7.99
CA GLY A 56 -13.80 -9.54 -6.76
C GLY A 56 -12.81 -10.69 -6.67
N TYR A 57 -11.62 -10.42 -6.13
CA TYR A 57 -10.58 -11.40 -5.91
C TYR A 57 -10.18 -11.44 -4.44
N ARG A 58 -9.83 -12.62 -3.94
CA ARG A 58 -9.10 -12.80 -2.69
C ARG A 58 -8.12 -13.97 -2.82
N VAL A 59 -6.84 -13.64 -2.86
CA VAL A 59 -5.72 -14.58 -2.97
C VAL A 59 -5.07 -14.75 -1.62
N GLN A 60 -4.91 -16.00 -1.18
CA GLN A 60 -4.09 -16.40 -0.03
C GLN A 60 -2.86 -17.09 -0.59
N TYR A 61 -1.76 -16.35 -0.68
CA TYR A 61 -0.54 -16.85 -1.33
C TYR A 61 0.15 -17.90 -0.47
N SER A 62 0.33 -17.60 0.81
CA SER A 62 0.88 -18.54 1.77
C SER A 62 0.19 -18.38 3.13
N THR A 63 0.11 -19.48 3.87
CA THR A 63 -0.35 -19.54 5.27
C THR A 63 0.64 -20.31 6.14
N THR A 64 1.87 -20.51 5.68
CA THR A 64 2.85 -21.39 6.34
C THR A 64 3.30 -20.84 7.70
N ARG A 65 3.40 -19.51 7.84
CA ARG A 65 3.81 -18.85 9.09
C ARG A 65 2.64 -18.49 10.01
N GLY A 66 1.41 -18.74 9.60
CA GLY A 66 0.19 -18.33 10.30
C GLY A 66 -0.91 -17.88 9.35
N PRO A 67 -1.95 -17.19 9.87
CA PRO A 67 -3.03 -16.62 9.07
C PRO A 67 -2.51 -15.73 7.95
N SER A 68 -3.21 -15.64 6.83
CA SER A 68 -2.78 -14.74 5.76
C SER A 68 -3.15 -13.29 6.08
N LYS A 69 -2.31 -12.35 5.62
CA LYS A 69 -2.54 -10.92 5.82
C LYS A 69 -2.39 -10.15 4.52
N GLY A 70 -3.34 -9.26 4.26
CA GLY A 70 -3.11 -8.18 3.31
C GLY A 70 -4.37 -7.47 2.84
N GLY A 71 -4.13 -6.35 2.16
CA GLY A 71 -5.14 -5.33 1.87
C GLY A 71 -6.17 -5.72 0.82
N VAL A 72 -7.23 -4.91 0.71
CA VAL A 72 -8.28 -4.98 -0.32
C VAL A 72 -8.24 -3.68 -1.13
N ARG A 73 -8.04 -3.80 -2.44
CA ARG A 73 -7.90 -2.66 -3.36
C ARG A 73 -9.15 -2.47 -4.20
N PHE A 74 -9.64 -1.23 -4.31
CA PHE A 74 -10.65 -0.83 -5.30
C PHE A 74 -9.96 0.04 -6.34
N HIS A 75 -9.68 -0.54 -7.51
CA HIS A 75 -9.03 0.14 -8.62
C HIS A 75 -9.51 -0.46 -9.94
N PRO A 76 -9.74 0.32 -11.01
CA PRO A 76 -10.25 -0.21 -12.28
C PRO A 76 -9.31 -1.25 -12.91
N ASP A 77 -8.00 -1.09 -12.75
CA ASP A 77 -7.00 -1.93 -13.40
C ASP A 77 -6.64 -3.21 -12.62
N ILE A 78 -7.24 -3.46 -11.46
CA ILE A 78 -6.89 -4.67 -10.70
C ILE A 78 -7.43 -5.92 -11.40
N ASP A 79 -6.53 -6.88 -11.60
CA ASP A 79 -6.86 -8.21 -12.12
C ASP A 79 -6.35 -9.32 -11.20
N LEU A 80 -6.53 -10.57 -11.64
CA LEU A 80 -6.10 -11.73 -10.88
C LEU A 80 -4.57 -11.80 -10.76
N GLU A 81 -3.83 -11.53 -11.84
CA GLU A 81 -2.36 -11.64 -11.84
C GLU A 81 -1.73 -10.61 -10.88
N GLU A 82 -2.18 -9.36 -10.95
CA GLU A 82 -1.74 -8.32 -10.02
C GLU A 82 -2.09 -8.71 -8.57
N THR A 83 -3.29 -9.27 -8.34
CA THR A 83 -3.69 -9.71 -6.99
C THR A 83 -2.79 -10.84 -6.47
N VAL A 84 -2.39 -11.79 -7.32
CA VAL A 84 -1.45 -12.86 -6.96
C VAL A 84 -0.07 -12.29 -6.65
N ALA A 85 0.45 -11.42 -7.51
CA ALA A 85 1.75 -10.75 -7.31
C ALA A 85 1.80 -9.98 -5.98
N LEU A 86 0.76 -9.20 -5.68
CA LEU A 86 0.69 -8.44 -4.43
C LEU A 86 0.53 -9.35 -3.20
N ALA A 87 -0.16 -10.49 -3.32
CA ALA A 87 -0.28 -11.47 -2.23
C ALA A 87 1.05 -12.19 -1.96
N MET A 88 1.83 -12.45 -3.02
CA MET A 88 3.20 -12.95 -2.94
C MET A 88 4.11 -11.97 -2.20
N LEU A 89 4.12 -10.69 -2.59
CA LEU A 89 4.88 -9.65 -1.90
C LEU A 89 4.47 -9.47 -0.44
N MET A 90 3.18 -9.64 -0.11
CA MET A 90 2.73 -9.65 1.29
C MET A 90 3.33 -10.82 2.09
N THR A 91 3.51 -11.99 1.47
CA THR A 91 4.14 -13.16 2.12
C THR A 91 5.58 -12.81 2.50
N TRP A 92 6.35 -12.26 1.56
CA TRP A 92 7.75 -11.90 1.79
C TRP A 92 7.88 -10.76 2.78
N LYS A 93 7.02 -9.74 2.70
CA LYS A 93 7.02 -8.64 3.67
C LYS A 93 6.76 -9.12 5.09
N CYS A 94 5.76 -9.98 5.30
CA CYS A 94 5.48 -10.56 6.61
C CYS A 94 6.62 -11.48 7.09
N ALA A 95 7.23 -12.24 6.18
CA ALA A 95 8.43 -13.04 6.46
C ALA A 95 9.59 -12.17 6.97
N LEU A 96 9.97 -11.17 6.18
CA LEU A 96 11.10 -10.27 6.42
C LEU A 96 10.96 -9.46 7.71
N THR A 97 9.74 -9.00 8.01
CA THR A 97 9.44 -8.25 9.25
C THR A 97 9.17 -9.16 10.45
N ASN A 98 9.38 -10.46 10.31
CA ASN A 98 9.17 -11.49 11.33
C ASN A 98 7.76 -11.47 11.96
N LEU A 99 6.73 -11.12 11.18
CA LEU A 99 5.34 -11.19 11.61
C LEU A 99 4.80 -12.61 11.45
N PRO A 100 3.96 -13.12 12.38
CA PRO A 100 3.39 -14.47 12.34
C PRO A 100 2.22 -14.56 11.34
N PHE A 101 2.43 -14.07 10.12
CA PHE A 101 1.45 -14.04 9.05
C PHE A 101 2.05 -14.61 7.77
N GLY A 102 1.19 -15.28 7.00
CA GLY A 102 1.41 -15.46 5.56
C GLY A 102 0.94 -14.24 4.77
N GLY A 103 0.96 -14.33 3.44
CA GLY A 103 0.52 -13.24 2.56
C GLY A 103 -0.83 -13.49 1.91
N ALA A 104 -1.64 -12.44 1.85
CA ALA A 104 -2.87 -12.40 1.07
C ALA A 104 -3.05 -11.04 0.40
N LYS A 105 -3.93 -10.98 -0.59
CA LYS A 105 -4.40 -9.73 -1.18
C LYS A 105 -5.80 -9.95 -1.72
N GLY A 106 -6.61 -8.90 -1.75
CA GLY A 106 -7.86 -8.92 -2.49
C GLY A 106 -8.11 -7.59 -3.19
N GLY A 107 -9.19 -7.55 -3.95
CA GLY A 107 -9.66 -6.31 -4.55
C GLY A 107 -10.81 -6.52 -5.51
N ILE A 108 -11.28 -5.40 -6.05
CA ILE A 108 -12.42 -5.31 -6.97
C ILE A 108 -12.04 -4.33 -8.08
N ALA A 109 -12.28 -4.73 -9.33
CA ALA A 109 -12.05 -3.92 -10.53
C ALA A 109 -13.08 -2.79 -10.66
N ILE A 110 -12.90 -1.73 -9.87
CA ILE A 110 -13.81 -0.56 -9.82
C ILE A 110 -13.06 0.71 -9.48
N ASP A 111 -13.42 1.82 -10.12
CA ASP A 111 -12.95 3.14 -9.70
C ASP A 111 -13.75 3.61 -8.48
N ALA A 112 -13.08 3.65 -7.33
CA ALA A 112 -13.66 4.10 -6.07
C ALA A 112 -14.18 5.55 -6.12
N ALA A 113 -13.64 6.41 -6.99
CA ALA A 113 -14.10 7.79 -7.15
C ALA A 113 -15.48 7.88 -7.82
N THR A 114 -15.92 6.83 -8.50
CA THR A 114 -17.25 6.76 -9.13
C THR A 114 -18.35 6.29 -8.18
N LEU A 115 -18.00 5.86 -6.96
CA LEU A 115 -18.95 5.34 -5.99
C LEU A 115 -19.46 6.47 -5.09
N SER A 116 -20.78 6.52 -4.90
CA SER A 116 -21.33 7.22 -3.74
C SER A 116 -20.92 6.48 -2.45
N ASP A 117 -20.95 7.16 -1.29
CA ASP A 117 -20.65 6.51 -0.01
C ASP A 117 -21.57 5.30 0.25
N ARG A 118 -22.84 5.37 -0.20
CA ARG A 118 -23.82 4.28 -0.05
C ARG A 118 -23.52 3.12 -1.00
N GLU A 119 -23.10 3.40 -2.22
CA GLU A 119 -22.65 2.37 -3.16
C GLU A 119 -21.38 1.68 -2.66
N ASN A 120 -20.42 2.45 -2.13
CA ASN A 120 -19.19 1.93 -1.55
C ASN A 120 -19.48 1.00 -0.35
N GLU A 121 -20.41 1.39 0.52
CA GLU A 121 -20.89 0.53 1.60
C GLU A 121 -21.49 -0.77 1.05
N ARG A 122 -22.46 -0.69 0.14
CA ARG A 122 -23.11 -1.89 -0.44
C ARG A 122 -22.10 -2.83 -1.11
N LEU A 123 -21.17 -2.27 -1.88
CA LEU A 123 -20.13 -3.02 -2.55
C LEU A 123 -19.22 -3.72 -1.54
N THR A 124 -18.74 -2.99 -0.53
CA THR A 124 -17.85 -3.51 0.51
C THR A 124 -18.51 -4.65 1.29
N ARG A 125 -19.78 -4.45 1.68
CA ARG A 125 -20.57 -5.48 2.39
C ARG A 125 -20.74 -6.71 1.52
N ARG A 126 -21.16 -6.55 0.26
CA ARG A 126 -21.37 -7.68 -0.64
C ARG A 126 -20.06 -8.45 -0.87
N TYR A 127 -18.97 -7.76 -1.17
CA TYR A 127 -17.66 -8.40 -1.33
C TYR A 127 -17.23 -9.17 -0.08
N THR A 128 -17.41 -8.57 1.11
CA THR A 128 -17.11 -9.23 2.39
C THR A 128 -17.89 -10.53 2.53
N SER A 129 -19.19 -10.50 2.23
CA SER A 129 -20.06 -11.69 2.26
C SER A 129 -19.56 -12.80 1.33
N GLU A 130 -19.14 -12.46 0.10
CA GLU A 130 -18.63 -13.43 -0.87
C GLU A 130 -17.31 -14.10 -0.44
N ILE A 131 -16.47 -13.40 0.35
CA ILE A 131 -15.18 -13.94 0.81
C ILE A 131 -15.23 -14.53 2.24
N LEU A 132 -16.38 -14.50 2.92
CA LEU A 132 -16.58 -15.05 4.27
C LEU A 132 -15.99 -16.45 4.49
N PRO A 133 -16.11 -17.41 3.54
CA PRO A 133 -15.62 -18.77 3.77
C PRO A 133 -14.12 -18.85 4.07
N ILE A 134 -13.34 -17.85 3.64
CA ILE A 134 -11.88 -17.87 3.71
C ILE A 134 -11.27 -16.81 4.63
N ILE A 135 -12.06 -15.83 5.10
CA ILE A 135 -11.59 -14.80 6.04
C ILE A 135 -11.91 -15.14 7.50
N GLY A 136 -11.19 -14.50 8.42
CA GLY A 136 -11.34 -14.70 9.87
C GLY A 136 -10.08 -14.31 10.63
N PRO A 137 -10.18 -13.99 11.93
CA PRO A 137 -9.05 -13.52 12.74
C PRO A 137 -7.89 -14.52 12.83
N GLU A 138 -8.17 -15.82 12.67
CA GLU A 138 -7.19 -16.91 12.68
C GLU A 138 -6.99 -17.54 11.29
N ARG A 139 -7.54 -16.93 10.23
CA ARG A 139 -7.51 -17.49 8.87
C ARG A 139 -6.90 -16.52 7.88
N ASP A 140 -7.56 -15.38 7.69
CA ASP A 140 -7.15 -14.34 6.77
C ASP A 140 -7.75 -13.01 7.20
N ILE A 141 -6.89 -12.00 7.33
CA ILE A 141 -7.22 -10.71 7.92
C ILE A 141 -7.03 -9.60 6.88
N PRO A 142 -8.11 -9.12 6.25
CA PRO A 142 -8.06 -7.95 5.36
C PRO A 142 -7.52 -6.66 6.01
N ALA A 143 -7.19 -5.68 5.16
CA ALA A 143 -6.74 -4.34 5.54
C ALA A 143 -7.09 -3.34 4.41
N PRO A 144 -6.93 -2.03 4.64
CA PRO A 144 -6.98 -1.04 3.58
C PRO A 144 -5.87 -1.23 2.55
N ASP A 145 -6.15 -0.81 1.32
CA ASP A 145 -5.21 -0.61 0.22
C ASP A 145 -5.70 0.56 -0.66
N VAL A 146 -5.23 0.70 -1.91
CA VAL A 146 -5.68 1.74 -2.83
C VAL A 146 -7.20 1.68 -3.01
N GLY A 147 -7.88 2.82 -2.92
CA GLY A 147 -9.35 2.90 -3.06
C GLY A 147 -10.16 2.42 -1.86
N THR A 148 -9.52 1.99 -0.76
CA THR A 148 -10.20 1.64 0.49
C THR A 148 -9.61 2.35 1.71
N ASP A 149 -10.41 2.56 2.74
CA ASP A 149 -10.01 3.26 3.96
C ASP A 149 -10.61 2.61 5.23
N GLU A 150 -10.57 3.34 6.35
CA GLU A 150 -11.11 2.88 7.63
C GLU A 150 -12.63 2.65 7.60
N ARG A 151 -13.39 3.36 6.75
CA ARG A 151 -14.83 3.16 6.57
C ARG A 151 -15.09 1.80 5.94
N ASN A 152 -14.32 1.44 4.91
CA ASN A 152 -14.40 0.10 4.33
C ASN A 152 -14.10 -0.97 5.39
N MET A 153 -13.06 -0.78 6.21
CA MET A 153 -12.74 -1.75 7.27
C MET A 153 -13.83 -1.85 8.33
N ALA A 154 -14.49 -0.74 8.67
CA ALA A 154 -15.65 -0.75 9.56
C ALA A 154 -16.78 -1.60 8.98
N TRP A 155 -17.14 -1.42 7.69
CA TRP A 155 -18.18 -2.20 7.03
C TRP A 155 -17.81 -3.68 6.87
N MET A 156 -16.53 -4.00 6.58
CA MET A 156 -16.06 -5.39 6.53
C MET A 156 -16.18 -6.06 7.91
N MET A 157 -15.74 -5.36 8.98
CA MET A 157 -15.83 -5.87 10.35
C MET A 157 -17.27 -6.11 10.77
N ASP A 158 -18.15 -5.15 10.50
CA ASP A 158 -19.58 -5.23 10.81
C ASP A 158 -20.25 -6.39 10.05
N THR A 159 -20.02 -6.48 8.74
CA THR A 159 -20.61 -7.53 7.90
C THR A 159 -20.18 -8.92 8.36
N TYR A 160 -18.88 -9.11 8.67
CA TYR A 160 -18.41 -10.38 9.21
C TYR A 160 -19.04 -10.68 10.58
N SER A 161 -19.08 -9.69 11.47
CA SER A 161 -19.60 -9.85 12.84
C SER A 161 -21.08 -10.22 12.86
N VAL A 162 -21.90 -9.58 12.01
CA VAL A 162 -23.32 -9.91 11.85
C VAL A 162 -23.50 -11.36 11.40
N ASN A 163 -22.71 -11.81 10.41
CA ASN A 163 -22.77 -13.19 9.93
C ASN A 163 -22.22 -14.21 10.95
N ALA A 164 -21.26 -13.81 11.79
CA ALA A 164 -20.74 -14.63 12.87
C ALA A 164 -21.69 -14.71 14.08
N GLY A 165 -22.62 -13.75 14.22
CA GLY A 165 -23.54 -13.64 15.36
C GLY A 165 -22.94 -12.96 16.61
N TYR A 166 -21.73 -12.41 16.51
CA TYR A 166 -21.06 -11.67 17.59
C TYR A 166 -19.99 -10.73 17.03
N SER A 167 -19.56 -9.75 17.82
CA SER A 167 -18.52 -8.79 17.42
C SER A 167 -17.16 -9.46 17.26
N VAL A 168 -16.56 -9.36 16.07
CA VAL A 168 -15.22 -9.91 15.76
C VAL A 168 -14.27 -8.81 15.27
N PRO A 169 -13.78 -7.92 16.16
CA PRO A 169 -12.90 -6.82 15.75
C PRO A 169 -11.63 -7.28 15.04
N GLY A 170 -11.12 -8.47 15.37
CA GLY A 170 -9.86 -9.01 14.83
C GLY A 170 -9.91 -9.45 13.36
N VAL A 171 -11.09 -9.48 12.72
CA VAL A 171 -11.22 -9.95 11.33
C VAL A 171 -10.55 -9.03 10.31
N VAL A 172 -10.41 -7.74 10.61
CA VAL A 172 -9.71 -6.76 9.74
C VAL A 172 -8.84 -5.82 10.56
N THR A 173 -7.78 -5.29 9.95
CA THR A 173 -6.97 -4.20 10.53
C THR A 173 -7.22 -2.89 9.80
N GLY A 174 -6.80 -1.74 10.37
CA GLY A 174 -7.08 -0.43 9.76
C GLY A 174 -8.49 0.08 9.98
N LYS A 175 -9.14 -0.39 11.04
CA LYS A 175 -10.42 0.13 11.53
C LYS A 175 -10.25 1.52 12.17
N PRO A 176 -11.34 2.30 12.30
CA PRO A 176 -11.36 3.48 13.15
C PRO A 176 -11.03 3.14 14.60
N ILE A 177 -10.47 4.09 15.35
CA ILE A 177 -10.09 3.90 16.77
C ILE A 177 -11.28 3.40 17.61
N VAL A 178 -12.45 3.98 17.40
CA VAL A 178 -13.70 3.63 18.12
C VAL A 178 -14.16 2.18 17.87
N LEU A 179 -13.64 1.50 16.83
CA LEU A 179 -13.92 0.09 16.52
C LEU A 179 -12.71 -0.82 16.79
N GLY A 180 -11.79 -0.41 17.66
CA GLY A 180 -10.57 -1.18 17.96
C GLY A 180 -9.48 -1.02 16.92
N GLY A 181 -9.40 0.15 16.29
CA GLY A 181 -8.25 0.60 15.51
C GLY A 181 -7.03 0.88 16.40
N SER A 182 -5.84 0.85 15.81
CA SER A 182 -4.60 1.18 16.52
C SER A 182 -4.25 2.65 16.34
N LEU A 183 -3.84 3.31 17.42
CA LEU A 183 -3.14 4.59 17.35
C LEU A 183 -1.84 4.43 16.54
N GLY A 184 -1.39 5.51 15.92
CA GLY A 184 -0.18 5.54 15.09
C GLY A 184 -0.31 4.88 13.71
N ARG A 185 -1.44 4.24 13.38
CA ARG A 185 -1.59 3.56 12.08
C ARG A 185 -1.47 4.52 10.88
N ASN A 186 -1.90 5.77 11.03
CA ASN A 186 -1.86 6.75 9.95
C ASN A 186 -0.42 7.09 9.52
N SER A 187 0.51 7.16 10.46
CA SER A 187 1.92 7.52 10.20
C SER A 187 2.83 6.30 10.01
N ALA A 188 2.43 5.11 10.49
CA ALA A 188 3.28 3.93 10.60
C ALA A 188 4.13 3.59 9.37
N THR A 189 3.59 3.70 8.15
CA THR A 189 4.38 3.44 6.93
C THR A 189 5.43 4.52 6.70
N GLY A 190 5.08 5.79 6.87
CA GLY A 190 6.02 6.91 6.77
C GLY A 190 7.09 6.86 7.86
N ASP A 191 6.70 6.52 9.09
CA ASP A 191 7.63 6.31 10.20
C ASP A 191 8.61 5.16 9.89
N GLY A 192 8.12 4.06 9.32
CA GLY A 192 8.95 2.94 8.89
C GLY A 192 9.95 3.31 7.80
N VAL A 193 9.54 4.13 6.81
CA VAL A 193 10.44 4.69 5.79
C VAL A 193 11.51 5.56 6.43
N ALA A 194 11.13 6.43 7.38
CA ALA A 194 12.06 7.31 8.07
C ALA A 194 13.10 6.53 8.90
N ILE A 195 12.65 5.53 9.66
CA ILE A 195 13.52 4.64 10.43
C ILE A 195 14.49 3.90 9.51
N SER A 196 13.97 3.31 8.42
CA SER A 196 14.80 2.56 7.47
C SER A 196 15.85 3.45 6.81
N THR A 197 15.47 4.68 6.44
CA THR A 197 16.36 5.70 5.87
C THR A 197 17.49 6.06 6.84
N ARG A 198 17.14 6.34 8.10
CA ARG A 198 18.13 6.65 9.15
C ARG A 198 19.13 5.52 9.35
N GLU A 199 18.67 4.27 9.42
CA GLU A 199 19.57 3.13 9.60
C GLU A 199 20.42 2.86 8.35
N ALA A 200 19.88 3.07 7.15
CA ALA A 200 20.64 2.95 5.90
C ALA A 200 21.77 4.00 5.82
N LEU A 201 21.51 5.26 6.19
CA LEU A 201 22.53 6.31 6.26
C LEU A 201 23.64 5.93 7.24
N ARG A 202 23.27 5.47 8.44
CA ARG A 202 24.23 5.01 9.46
C ARG A 202 25.09 3.84 8.97
N ALA A 203 24.48 2.86 8.30
CA ALA A 203 25.19 1.72 7.74
C ALA A 203 26.21 2.13 6.65
N ARG A 204 25.96 3.25 5.95
CA ARG A 204 26.91 3.85 4.99
C ARG A 204 27.91 4.82 5.62
N GLY A 205 27.89 5.01 6.94
CA GLY A 205 28.76 5.96 7.64
C GLY A 205 28.38 7.43 7.45
N ILE A 206 27.17 7.72 6.94
CA ILE A 206 26.65 9.08 6.77
C ILE A 206 25.91 9.48 8.05
N ASN A 207 26.23 10.66 8.61
CA ASN A 207 25.49 11.20 9.74
C ASN A 207 24.07 11.60 9.30
N PRO A 208 23.00 11.03 9.87
CA PRO A 208 21.64 11.39 9.47
C PRO A 208 21.33 12.87 9.74
N VAL A 209 21.88 13.46 10.81
CA VAL A 209 21.59 14.86 11.13
C VAL A 209 22.18 15.77 10.06
N GLY A 210 21.31 16.51 9.37
CA GLY A 210 21.67 17.43 8.30
C GLY A 210 21.70 16.81 6.90
N ALA A 211 21.55 15.49 6.76
CA ALA A 211 21.48 14.81 5.47
C ALA A 211 20.28 15.30 4.64
N THR A 212 20.46 15.49 3.34
CA THR A 212 19.43 16.01 2.44
C THR A 212 18.55 14.89 1.87
N VAL A 213 17.25 15.15 1.79
CA VAL A 213 16.24 14.18 1.32
C VAL A 213 15.32 14.82 0.29
N ALA A 214 15.16 14.17 -0.85
CA ALA A 214 14.10 14.44 -1.82
C ALA A 214 13.02 13.35 -1.75
N ILE A 215 11.74 13.73 -1.73
CA ILE A 215 10.62 12.79 -1.59
C ILE A 215 9.66 12.96 -2.77
N GLN A 216 9.56 11.95 -3.61
CA GLN A 216 8.55 11.91 -4.64
C GLN A 216 7.22 11.44 -4.05
N GLY A 217 6.17 12.25 -4.18
CA GLY A 217 4.85 11.94 -3.65
C GLY A 217 4.63 12.42 -2.20
N PHE A 218 3.76 13.40 -2.02
CA PHE A 218 3.45 14.05 -0.74
C PHE A 218 2.09 13.61 -0.17
N GLY A 219 1.75 12.33 -0.34
CA GLY A 219 0.52 11.70 0.16
C GLY A 219 0.68 11.04 1.53
N LYS A 220 -0.17 10.05 1.84
CA LYS A 220 -0.18 9.32 3.13
C LYS A 220 1.17 8.71 3.52
N VAL A 221 2.06 8.37 2.59
CA VAL A 221 3.38 7.82 2.94
C VAL A 221 4.41 8.95 2.99
N GLY A 222 4.58 9.69 1.90
CA GLY A 222 5.65 10.69 1.81
C GLY A 222 5.50 11.85 2.78
N TYR A 223 4.29 12.34 3.08
CA TYR A 223 4.09 13.37 4.10
C TYR A 223 4.55 12.91 5.49
N TRP A 224 4.09 11.73 5.93
CA TRP A 224 4.49 11.20 7.25
C TRP A 224 5.97 10.84 7.31
N ALA A 225 6.55 10.34 6.21
CA ALA A 225 8.00 10.15 6.11
C ALA A 225 8.75 11.47 6.24
N ALA A 226 8.32 12.53 5.54
CA ALA A 226 8.92 13.85 5.60
C ALA A 226 8.92 14.42 7.03
N ILE A 227 7.77 14.37 7.72
CA ILE A 227 7.64 14.81 9.12
C ILE A 227 8.55 14.00 10.04
N ALA A 228 8.54 12.67 9.93
CA ALA A 228 9.36 11.81 10.78
C ALA A 228 10.86 12.04 10.56
N LEU A 229 11.29 12.24 9.31
CA LEU A 229 12.69 12.53 8.95
C LEU A 229 13.13 13.92 9.43
N GLU A 230 12.29 14.95 9.25
CA GLU A 230 12.54 16.31 9.76
C GLU A 230 12.72 16.29 11.29
N ASN A 231 11.86 15.55 12.01
CA ASN A 231 11.98 15.34 13.46
C ASN A 231 13.24 14.57 13.88
N MET A 232 13.81 13.74 13.00
CA MET A 232 15.09 13.06 13.22
C MET A 232 16.31 13.92 12.84
N GLY A 233 16.10 15.15 12.37
CA GLY A 233 17.15 16.10 12.02
C GLY A 233 17.62 16.04 10.56
N LEU A 234 16.94 15.29 9.69
CA LEU A 234 17.22 15.32 8.25
C LEU A 234 16.59 16.57 7.61
N LYS A 235 17.15 17.01 6.48
CA LYS A 235 16.69 18.18 5.73
C LYS A 235 15.88 17.73 4.52
N ILE A 236 14.56 17.94 4.56
CA ILE A 236 13.72 17.69 3.39
C ILE A 236 13.88 18.88 2.45
N VAL A 237 14.54 18.67 1.31
CA VAL A 237 14.89 19.76 0.38
C VAL A 237 13.93 19.87 -0.79
N ALA A 238 13.25 18.78 -1.13
CA ALA A 238 12.29 18.71 -2.22
C ALA A 238 11.17 17.72 -1.93
N VAL A 239 9.94 18.06 -2.31
CA VAL A 239 8.80 17.14 -2.31
C VAL A 239 7.98 17.28 -3.59
N SER A 240 7.27 16.23 -4.02
CA SER A 240 6.37 16.32 -5.19
C SER A 240 4.97 15.76 -4.98
N ASP A 241 4.05 16.19 -5.84
CA ASP A 241 2.74 15.58 -6.05
C ASP A 241 2.50 15.29 -7.55
N VAL A 242 1.24 15.02 -7.91
CA VAL A 242 0.84 14.74 -9.30
C VAL A 242 1.02 15.94 -10.25
N HIS A 243 1.15 17.16 -9.72
CA HIS A 243 1.26 18.40 -10.48
C HIS A 243 2.70 18.91 -10.63
N GLY A 244 3.64 18.36 -9.88
CA GLY A 244 5.06 18.70 -9.95
C GLY A 244 5.74 18.64 -8.60
N ALA A 245 6.95 19.19 -8.54
CA ALA A 245 7.79 19.21 -7.36
C ALA A 245 8.06 20.65 -6.88
N VAL A 246 8.38 20.80 -5.60
CA VAL A 246 8.75 22.09 -5.01
C VAL A 246 9.96 21.98 -4.09
N THR A 247 10.75 23.06 -4.03
CA THR A 247 11.87 23.27 -3.10
C THR A 247 11.70 24.59 -2.35
N GLY A 248 12.60 24.90 -1.39
CA GLY A 248 12.65 26.21 -0.75
C GLY A 248 11.57 26.46 0.31
N PHE A 249 10.71 25.47 0.60
CA PHE A 249 9.74 25.56 1.68
C PHE A 249 10.44 25.62 3.05
N LYS A 250 9.84 26.37 3.99
CA LYS A 250 10.41 26.61 5.33
C LYS A 250 10.41 25.37 6.22
N SER A 251 9.33 24.60 6.18
CA SER A 251 9.17 23.35 6.92
C SER A 251 8.14 22.46 6.21
N VAL A 252 8.23 21.15 6.46
CA VAL A 252 7.25 20.18 5.93
C VAL A 252 5.83 20.51 6.42
N SER A 253 5.70 20.95 7.67
CA SER A 253 4.41 21.30 8.28
C SER A 253 3.77 22.54 7.64
N ASP A 254 4.55 23.57 7.33
CA ASP A 254 4.03 24.78 6.65
C ASP A 254 3.54 24.44 5.24
N LEU A 255 4.30 23.63 4.51
CA LEU A 255 3.92 23.17 3.17
C LEU A 255 2.64 22.32 3.21
N TRP A 256 2.51 21.44 4.20
CA TRP A 256 1.30 20.64 4.38
C TRP A 256 0.06 21.49 4.69
N ASN A 257 0.19 22.51 5.54
CA ASN A 257 -0.91 23.44 5.83
C ASN A 257 -1.36 24.18 4.55
N HIS A 258 -0.41 24.59 3.71
CA HIS A 258 -0.72 25.16 2.40
C HIS A 258 -1.44 24.14 1.50
N PHE A 259 -0.94 22.92 1.41
CA PHE A 259 -1.56 21.85 0.63
C PHE A 259 -2.99 21.54 1.07
N LEU A 260 -3.25 21.47 2.38
CA LEU A 260 -4.60 21.22 2.91
C LEU A 260 -5.61 22.30 2.47
N LYS A 261 -5.16 23.56 2.41
CA LYS A 261 -5.98 24.72 2.06
C LYS A 261 -6.16 24.88 0.54
N ASN A 262 -5.09 24.73 -0.23
CA ASN A 262 -5.04 25.12 -1.64
C ASN A 262 -5.01 23.94 -2.61
N LYS A 263 -4.83 22.71 -2.12
CA LYS A 263 -4.74 21.46 -2.90
C LYS A 263 -3.61 21.46 -3.93
N ASN A 264 -2.52 22.17 -3.64
CA ASN A 264 -1.29 22.19 -4.43
C ASN A 264 -0.09 22.45 -3.50
N LEU A 265 1.12 22.30 -4.03
CA LEU A 265 2.37 22.52 -3.31
C LEU A 265 2.98 23.93 -3.50
N ASP A 266 2.31 24.83 -4.24
CA ASP A 266 2.83 26.16 -4.61
C ASP A 266 2.75 27.18 -3.46
N ALA A 267 3.46 26.90 -2.37
CA ALA A 267 3.51 27.78 -1.22
C ALA A 267 4.36 29.03 -1.52
N PRO A 268 4.04 30.20 -0.95
CA PRO A 268 4.88 31.39 -1.10
C PRO A 268 6.33 31.11 -0.68
N GLY A 269 7.29 31.42 -1.55
CA GLY A 269 8.72 31.18 -1.31
C GLY A 269 9.23 29.81 -1.77
N THR A 270 8.38 28.99 -2.40
CA THR A 270 8.84 27.76 -3.06
C THR A 270 9.21 27.98 -4.52
N ASP A 271 10.25 27.29 -4.97
CA ASP A 271 10.58 27.17 -6.39
C ASP A 271 10.00 25.88 -6.96
N ARG A 272 9.54 25.93 -8.21
CA ARG A 272 8.97 24.77 -8.90
C ARG A 272 10.05 23.93 -9.59
N LEU A 273 9.85 22.63 -9.54
CA LEU A 273 10.56 21.61 -10.29
C LEU A 273 9.55 20.70 -11.00
N THR A 274 9.99 20.07 -12.08
CA THR A 274 9.30 18.92 -12.65
C THR A 274 9.49 17.68 -11.76
N ASN A 275 8.62 16.69 -11.93
CA ASN A 275 8.76 15.41 -11.24
C ASN A 275 10.06 14.69 -11.61
N GLU A 276 10.54 14.85 -12.85
CA GLU A 276 11.78 14.27 -13.33
C GLU A 276 13.00 14.97 -12.72
N GLU A 277 13.01 16.31 -12.70
CA GLU A 277 14.08 17.08 -12.06
C GLU A 277 14.24 16.73 -10.57
N LEU A 278 13.14 16.45 -9.85
CA LEU A 278 13.23 15.98 -8.45
C LEU A 278 14.01 14.66 -8.34
N LEU A 279 13.82 13.72 -9.27
CA LEU A 279 14.50 12.42 -9.25
C LEU A 279 16.00 12.54 -9.49
N HIS A 280 16.44 13.63 -10.14
CA HIS A 280 17.83 13.90 -10.47
C HIS A 280 18.51 14.90 -9.53
N LEU A 281 17.84 15.33 -8.46
CA LEU A 281 18.45 16.20 -7.47
C LEU A 281 19.64 15.51 -6.79
N GLU A 282 20.73 16.26 -6.61
CA GLU A 282 21.88 15.82 -5.83
C GLU A 282 21.55 15.86 -4.33
N VAL A 283 21.08 14.72 -3.80
CA VAL A 283 20.71 14.55 -2.39
C VAL A 283 21.32 13.28 -1.80
N ASP A 284 21.43 13.24 -0.47
CA ASP A 284 21.90 12.03 0.23
C ASP A 284 20.90 10.88 0.12
N VAL A 285 19.59 11.19 0.06
CA VAL A 285 18.50 10.21 -0.01
C VAL A 285 17.40 10.66 -0.97
N LEU A 286 17.02 9.77 -1.89
CA LEU A 286 15.79 9.88 -2.69
C LEU A 286 14.75 8.86 -2.20
N ILE A 287 13.53 9.32 -1.92
CA ILE A 287 12.42 8.47 -1.46
C ILE A 287 11.29 8.50 -2.49
N PRO A 288 11.14 7.45 -3.34
CA PRO A 288 10.00 7.30 -4.21
C PRO A 288 8.78 6.78 -3.44
N ALA A 289 7.81 7.65 -3.15
CA ALA A 289 6.60 7.37 -2.38
C ALA A 289 5.31 7.73 -3.13
N ALA A 290 5.35 7.67 -4.47
CA ALA A 290 4.24 7.93 -5.37
C ALA A 290 3.69 6.64 -6.00
N LEU A 291 3.80 6.49 -7.33
CA LEU A 291 3.35 5.32 -8.09
C LEU A 291 4.51 4.34 -8.38
N SER A 292 4.21 3.16 -8.90
CA SER A 292 5.21 2.22 -9.41
C SER A 292 5.98 2.83 -10.59
N ASP A 293 7.14 2.24 -10.91
CA ASP A 293 7.92 2.56 -12.11
C ASP A 293 8.39 4.02 -12.21
N ALA A 294 8.55 4.71 -11.08
CA ALA A 294 9.16 6.03 -11.04
C ALA A 294 10.67 6.02 -11.40
N ILE A 295 11.37 4.94 -11.03
CA ILE A 295 12.79 4.74 -11.33
C ILE A 295 12.88 3.61 -12.37
N THR A 296 13.28 3.95 -13.58
CA THR A 296 13.38 3.07 -14.75
C THR A 296 14.73 3.25 -15.43
N GLY A 297 15.07 2.43 -16.42
CA GLY A 297 16.26 2.66 -17.23
C GLY A 297 16.29 4.01 -17.98
N LYS A 298 15.15 4.72 -18.10
CA LYS A 298 15.11 6.08 -18.68
C LYS A 298 15.34 7.17 -17.64
N THR A 299 14.91 6.94 -16.39
CA THR A 299 14.98 7.94 -15.31
C THR A 299 16.15 7.72 -14.37
N ALA A 300 16.81 6.55 -14.42
CA ALA A 300 18.05 6.28 -13.73
C ALA A 300 19.23 7.01 -14.39
N LEU A 301 20.11 7.56 -13.55
CA LEU A 301 21.38 8.19 -13.95
C LEU A 301 22.43 7.15 -14.32
#